data_AF-A0A926J819-F1
#
_entry.id   AF-A0A926J819-F1
#
_cell.length_a   1.000
_cell.length_b   1.000
_cell.length_c   1.000
_cell.angle_alpha   90.00
_cell.angle_beta   90.00
_cell.angle_gamma   90.00
#
_symmetry.space_group_name_H-M   'P 1'
#
loop_
_entity.id
_entity.type
_entity.pdbx_description
1 polymer ?
#
loop_
_entity_poly.entity_id
_entity_poly.type
_entity_poly.pdbx_seq_one_letter_code
_entity_poly.pdbx_strand_id
1 'polypeptide(L)' 'MIPRIVESPPQTDATLAQAMLSYGIQRVPVDYFHWNGYRYGSLKDAIAAARRAQGAGTAHV' A
#
# COMPACT_ATOMS: atom_id res chain seq x y z
N MET A 1 -39.72 8.64 -2.08
CA MET A 1 -39.20 7.28 -1.84
C MET A 1 -37.69 7.34 -1.98
N ILE A 2 -36.95 7.27 -0.87
CA ILE A 2 -35.49 7.36 -0.84
C ILE A 2 -34.95 5.92 -0.74
N PRO A 3 -34.03 5.46 -1.59
CA PRO A 3 -33.50 4.10 -1.47
C PRO A 3 -32.71 3.97 -0.17
N ARG A 4 -33.05 2.93 0.61
CA ARG A 4 -32.33 2.55 1.83
C ARG A 4 -30.92 2.13 1.42
N ILE A 5 -29.92 2.88 1.85
CA ILE A 5 -28.52 2.42 1.82
C ILE A 5 -28.49 1.19 2.73
N VAL A 6 -28.38 0.00 2.14
CA VAL A 6 -28.07 -1.22 2.89
C VAL A 6 -26.58 -1.12 3.18
N GLU A 7 -26.25 -0.53 4.33
CA GLU A 7 -24.91 -0.60 4.89
C GLU A 7 -24.60 -2.08 5.07
N SER A 8 -23.73 -2.61 4.21
CA SER A 8 -23.26 -3.99 4.34
C SER A 8 -22.55 -4.09 5.68
N PRO A 9 -22.83 -5.14 6.48
CA PRO A 9 -22.22 -5.30 7.79
C PRO A 9 -20.69 -5.25 7.66
N PRO A 10 -19.98 -4.74 8.68
CA PRO A 10 -18.52 -4.67 8.64
C PRO A 10 -17.96 -6.07 8.40
N GLN A 11 -17.39 -6.29 7.22
CA GLN A 11 -16.75 -7.56 6.89
C GLN A 11 -15.48 -7.64 7.74
N THR A 12 -15.55 -8.47 8.78
CA THR A 12 -14.39 -8.80 9.61
C THR A 12 -13.33 -9.51 8.75
N ASP A 13 -12.05 -9.39 9.13
CA ASP A 13 -10.95 -10.04 8.43
C ASP A 13 -11.17 -11.55 8.24
N ALA A 14 -11.82 -12.21 9.20
CA ALA A 14 -12.20 -13.63 9.10
C ALA A 14 -13.22 -13.90 7.98
N THR A 15 -14.22 -13.01 7.82
CA THR A 15 -15.24 -13.11 6.76
C THR A 15 -14.63 -12.88 5.38
N LEU A 16 -13.69 -11.93 5.29
CA LEU A 16 -12.96 -11.66 4.05
C LEU A 16 -12.01 -12.80 3.66
N ALA A 17 -11.32 -13.41 4.63
CA ALA A 17 -10.46 -14.57 4.39
C ALA A 17 -11.24 -15.78 3.86
N GLN A 18 -12.44 -16.04 4.41
CA GLN A 18 -13.33 -17.10 3.92
C GLN A 18 -13.84 -16.82 2.49
N ALA A 19 -14.14 -15.55 2.18
CA ALA A 19 -14.50 -15.14 0.82
C ALA A 19 -13.33 -15.33 -0.15
N MET A 20 -12.11 -14.94 0.24
CA MET A 20 -10.91 -15.14 -0.58
C MET A 20 -10.71 -16.62 -0.96
N LEU A 21 -10.85 -17.53 0.02
CA LEU A 21 -10.77 -18.98 -0.24
C LEU A 21 -11.87 -19.46 -1.18
N SER A 22 -13.12 -19.01 -0.96
CA SER A 22 -14.28 -19.42 -1.77
C SER A 22 -14.16 -18.98 -3.23
N TYR A 23 -13.57 -17.82 -3.48
CA TYR A 23 -13.35 -17.28 -4.82
C TYR A 23 -12.00 -17.67 -5.44
N GLY A 24 -11.16 -18.46 -4.75
CA GLY A 24 -9.82 -18.82 -5.21
C GLY A 24 -8.85 -17.63 -5.28
N ILE A 25 -9.10 -16.57 -4.51
CA ILE A 25 -8.26 -15.37 -4.46
C ILE A 25 -7.06 -15.66 -3.57
N GLN A 26 -5.86 -15.61 -4.15
CA GLN A 26 -4.61 -15.73 -3.42
C GLN A 26 -4.08 -14.35 -3.02
N ARG A 27 -3.80 -14.17 -1.72
CA ARG A 27 -3.11 -12.96 -1.24
C ARG A 27 -1.65 -12.99 -1.70
N VAL A 28 -1.21 -11.96 -2.41
CA VAL A 28 0.20 -11.73 -2.69
C VAL A 28 0.69 -10.60 -1.78
N PRO A 29 1.60 -10.85 -0.83
CA PRO A 29 2.18 -9.79 -0.03
C PRO A 29 3.01 -8.86 -0.93
N VAL A 30 2.79 -7.56 -0.82
CA VAL A 30 3.58 -6.53 -1.51
C VAL A 30 4.23 -5.66 -0.44
N ASP A 31 5.56 -5.55 -0.50
CA ASP A 31 6.32 -4.67 0.36
C ASP A 31 6.27 -3.25 -0.20
N TYR A 32 5.82 -2.29 0.62
CA TYR A 32 5.91 -0.87 0.33
C TYR A 32 6.98 -0.23 1.21
N PHE A 33 7.90 0.49 0.60
CA PHE A 33 8.96 1.21 1.29
C PHE A 33 8.60 2.68 1.36
N HIS A 34 8.70 3.27 2.54
CA HIS A 34 8.43 4.69 2.73
C HIS A 34 9.73 5.42 3.00
N TRP A 35 10.02 6.46 2.22
CA TRP A 35 11.16 7.33 2.45
C TRP A 35 10.82 8.78 2.08
N ASN A 36 11.15 9.72 2.97
CA ASN A 36 10.92 11.16 2.81
C ASN A 36 9.47 11.55 2.45
N GLY A 37 8.47 10.82 2.99
CA GLY A 37 7.05 11.05 2.69
C GLY A 37 6.54 10.39 1.40
N TYR A 38 7.41 9.77 0.62
CA TYR A 38 7.05 9.07 -0.62
C TYR A 38 7.00 7.55 -0.42
N ARG A 39 6.10 6.91 -1.17
CA ARG A 39 5.95 5.45 -1.26
C ARG A 39 6.74 4.92 -2.46
N TYR A 40 7.49 3.85 -2.23
CA TYR A 40 8.24 3.12 -3.23
C TYR A 40 7.80 1.66 -3.23
N GLY A 41 7.58 1.09 -4.42
CA GLY A 41 7.27 -0.32 -4.59
C GLY A 41 8.51 -1.23 -4.56
N SER A 42 9.72 -0.66 -4.52
CA SER A 42 10.96 -1.42 -4.44
C SER A 42 11.97 -0.77 -3.48
N LEU A 43 12.71 -1.61 -2.77
CA LEU A 43 13.77 -1.15 -1.85
C LEU A 43 14.88 -0.42 -2.61
N LYS A 44 15.21 -0.90 -3.82
CA LYS A 44 16.26 -0.32 -4.67
C LYS A 44 15.93 1.13 -5.03
N ASP A 45 14.67 1.42 -5.36
CA ASP A 45 14.25 2.78 -5.71
C ASP A 45 14.23 3.71 -4.49
N ALA A 46 13.75 3.22 -3.34
CA ALA A 46 13.81 3.97 -2.10
C ALA A 46 15.25 4.35 -1.73
N ILE A 47 16.19 3.40 -1.84
CA ILE A 47 17.62 3.64 -1.60
C ILE A 47 18.19 4.62 -2.64
N ALA A 48 17.85 4.47 -3.91
CA ALA A 48 18.32 5.39 -4.96
C ALA A 48 17.83 6.82 -4.73
N ALA A 49 16.57 7.00 -4.34
CA ALA A 49 16.02 8.30 -3.97
C ALA A 49 16.75 8.89 -2.75
N ALA A 50 16.97 8.08 -1.72
CA ALA A 50 17.73 8.49 -0.55
C ALA A 50 19.16 8.94 -0.91
N ARG A 51 19.88 8.14 -1.72
CA ARG A 51 21.23 8.48 -2.17
C ARG A 51 21.28 9.75 -3.01
N ARG A 52 20.29 9.96 -3.90
CA ARG A 52 20.18 11.20 -4.68
C ARG A 52 19.98 12.41 -3.78
N ALA A 53 19.13 12.33 -2.76
CA ALA A 53 18.96 13.44 -1.83
C ALA A 53 20.20 13.72 -1.00
N GLN A 54 20.95 12.69 -0.59
CA GLN A 54 22.23 12.87 0.09
C GLN A 54 23.29 13.50 -0.83
N GLY A 55 23.35 13.09 -2.11
CA GLY A 55 24.26 13.67 -3.10
C GLY A 55 23.85 15.06 -3.61
N ALA A 56 22.55 15.37 -3.61
CA ALA A 56 22.01 16.67 -3.99
C ALA A 56 22.07 17.70 -2.85
N GLY A 57 22.30 17.25 -1.61
CA GLY A 57 22.50 18.11 -0.43
C GLY A 57 23.80 18.94 -0.45
N THR A 58 24.63 18.81 -1.48
CA THR A 58 25.88 19.58 -1.70
C THR A 58 25.87 20.41 -2.98
N ALA A 59 24.69 20.90 -3.40
CA ALA A 59 24.58 21.90 -4.46
C ALA A 59 23.51 22.94 -4.11
N HIS A 60 23.64 23.55 -2.93
CA HIS A 60 23.06 24.87 -2.67
C HIS A 60 24.20 25.88 -2.79
N VAL A 61 24.32 26.49 -3.97
CA VAL A 61 25.04 27.75 -4.22
C VAL A 61 23.98 28.85 -4.32
#